data_AF-A0A559MEM6-F1
#
_entry.id   AF-A0A559MEM6-F1
#
_cell.length_a   1.000
_cell.length_b   1.000
_cell.length_c   1.000
_cell.angle_alpha   90.00
_cell.angle_beta   90.00
_cell.angle_gamma   90.00
#
_symmetry.space_group_name_H-M   'P 1'
#
loop_
_entity.id
_entity.type
_entity.pdbx_description
1 polymer ?
#
loop_
_entity_poly.entity_id
_entity_poly.type
_entity_poly.pdbx_seq_one_letter_code
_entity_poly.pdbx_strand_id
1 'polypeptide(L)'
;MAQNPLSGLPTGAIASLSSIGPATKERSYATTAYYTPVAHRQNLHVLPNCDVQRILLERTDDGFRATNVKGPLLAVKYSPTAASMILGSSLTKRSSVASYAYLPMMETVSGNGKISLDEILDGDEPNNSAAPPRKIYRELVNNNLKSKDKASSAFLAVAAQNVVPIDRGKFSCGKSPIQFGLHRKEGILIKFVLVQCSPSHSPTVHILSPDPNTKPSIDPKSLSHPLDLEILARHVSYLPNIAEAEPFKSSIMRSGGRRRDPKSLFKNLDNAKNYIRTSGVSMWHRTSTCSMLPRDKGGVINERLLVHGTSNLRIVDASIMPLMPISNIQSRVYAVAERAAEIIKADNGLNN
;
A
#
# COMPACT_ATOMS: atom_id res chain seq x y z
N MET A 1 -18.28 -9.53 -13.45
CA MET A 1 -17.94 -9.26 -12.03
C MET A 1 -16.94 -10.30 -11.58
N ALA A 2 -16.06 -10.00 -10.62
CA ALA A 2 -15.24 -11.05 -10.00
C ALA A 2 -16.17 -12.07 -9.34
N GLN A 3 -15.91 -13.38 -9.48
CA GLN A 3 -16.76 -14.42 -8.90
C GLN A 3 -16.81 -14.33 -7.36
N ASN A 4 -15.71 -13.94 -6.72
CA ASN A 4 -15.64 -13.63 -5.29
C ASN A 4 -14.44 -12.71 -4.99
N PRO A 5 -14.65 -11.46 -4.53
CA PRO A 5 -13.55 -10.53 -4.19
C PRO A 5 -12.61 -11.01 -3.09
N LEU A 6 -13.09 -11.91 -2.22
CA LEU A 6 -12.41 -12.36 -1.01
C LEU A 6 -11.75 -13.74 -1.16
N SER A 7 -11.83 -14.35 -2.35
CA SER A 7 -11.24 -15.67 -2.63
C SER A 7 -9.71 -15.68 -2.69
N GLY A 8 -9.06 -14.51 -2.53
CA GLY A 8 -7.61 -14.34 -2.71
C GLY A 8 -7.19 -13.98 -4.14
N LEU A 9 -8.12 -13.99 -5.11
CA LEU A 9 -7.90 -13.57 -6.50
C LEU A 9 -8.88 -12.45 -6.88
N PRO A 10 -8.55 -11.17 -6.62
CA PRO A 10 -9.52 -10.07 -6.72
C PRO A 10 -9.80 -9.61 -8.16
N THR A 11 -9.40 -10.36 -9.20
CA THR A 11 -9.48 -9.95 -10.61
C THR A 11 -10.93 -9.70 -11.04
N GLY A 12 -11.16 -8.52 -11.63
CA GLY A 12 -12.46 -8.02 -12.06
C GLY A 12 -13.00 -6.87 -11.22
N ALA A 13 -14.22 -6.45 -11.53
CA ALA A 13 -14.93 -5.37 -10.84
C ALA A 13 -15.62 -5.87 -9.56
N ILE A 14 -15.47 -5.10 -8.47
CA ILE A 14 -16.01 -5.36 -7.14
C ILE A 14 -16.54 -4.08 -6.50
N ALA A 15 -17.65 -4.18 -5.77
CA ALA A 15 -18.08 -3.09 -4.89
C ALA A 15 -17.09 -2.96 -3.72
N SER A 16 -16.72 -1.73 -3.35
CA SER A 16 -15.78 -1.54 -2.25
C SER A 16 -16.45 -1.88 -0.93
N LEU A 17 -15.92 -2.87 -0.22
CA LEU A 17 -16.21 -3.03 1.19
C LEU A 17 -15.62 -1.86 1.97
N SER A 18 -16.28 -1.47 3.06
CA SER A 18 -15.84 -0.38 3.93
C SER A 18 -15.90 -0.87 5.38
N SER A 19 -14.90 -0.51 6.18
CA SER A 19 -14.91 -0.76 7.63
C SER A 19 -15.82 0.24 8.33
N ILE A 20 -17.12 0.04 8.15
CA ILE A 20 -18.20 0.86 8.70
C ILE A 20 -19.21 -0.08 9.35
N GLY A 21 -19.58 0.19 10.59
CA GLY A 21 -20.62 -0.56 11.30
C GLY A 21 -21.95 -0.46 10.53
N PRO A 22 -22.58 -1.58 10.13
CA PRO A 22 -23.79 -1.51 9.30
C PRO A 22 -24.96 -0.88 10.05
N ALA A 23 -25.02 -1.04 11.38
CA ALA A 23 -26.04 -0.41 12.24
C ALA A 23 -25.66 1.04 12.61
N THR A 24 -24.46 1.26 13.14
CA THR A 24 -24.03 2.56 13.67
C THR A 24 -23.69 3.57 12.58
N LYS A 25 -23.34 3.10 11.38
CA LYS A 25 -22.77 3.89 10.27
C LYS A 25 -21.46 4.59 10.65
N GLU A 26 -20.82 4.17 11.73
CA GLU A 26 -19.55 4.71 12.19
C GLU A 26 -18.38 3.88 11.66
N ARG A 27 -17.20 4.50 11.61
CA ARG A 27 -15.97 3.81 11.23
C ARG A 27 -15.65 2.69 12.23
N SER A 28 -15.44 1.49 11.71
CA SER A 28 -14.84 0.39 12.46
C SER A 28 -13.32 0.43 12.31
N TYR A 29 -12.60 0.68 13.41
CA TYR A 29 -11.14 0.71 13.45
C TYR A 29 -10.60 0.01 14.70
N ALA A 30 -9.28 -0.16 14.77
CA ALA A 30 -8.65 -1.07 15.74
C ALA A 30 -9.00 -0.73 17.19
N THR A 31 -9.06 0.55 17.54
CA THR A 31 -9.40 0.97 18.91
C THR A 31 -10.81 0.55 19.30
N THR A 32 -11.82 0.84 18.46
CA THR A 32 -13.21 0.46 18.76
C THR A 32 -13.42 -1.04 18.80
N ALA A 33 -12.65 -1.80 18.02
CA ALA A 33 -12.79 -3.25 17.93
C ALA A 33 -12.02 -4.01 19.02
N TYR A 34 -10.79 -3.60 19.33
CA TYR A 34 -9.86 -4.36 20.19
C TYR A 34 -9.53 -3.70 21.51
N TYR A 35 -9.65 -2.38 21.64
CA TYR A 35 -9.32 -1.67 22.88
C TYR A 35 -10.57 -1.33 23.69
N THR A 36 -11.53 -0.61 23.09
CA THR A 36 -12.72 -0.12 23.80
C THR A 36 -13.46 -1.22 24.58
N PRO A 37 -13.67 -2.44 24.05
CA PRO A 37 -14.37 -3.51 24.79
C PRO A 37 -13.63 -4.01 26.04
N VAL A 38 -12.32 -3.80 26.13
CA VAL A 38 -11.46 -4.35 27.18
C VAL A 38 -10.70 -3.27 27.96
N ALA A 39 -11.00 -1.99 27.71
CA ALA A 39 -10.31 -0.84 28.32
C ALA A 39 -10.42 -0.81 29.85
N HIS A 40 -11.40 -1.49 30.42
CA HIS A 40 -11.60 -1.62 31.87
C HIS A 40 -10.65 -2.62 32.55
N ARG A 41 -9.92 -3.45 31.78
CA ARG A 41 -9.03 -4.47 32.33
C ARG A 41 -7.81 -3.83 32.99
N GLN A 42 -7.63 -4.11 34.28
CA GLN A 42 -6.54 -3.52 35.08
C GLN A 42 -5.14 -3.94 34.63
N ASN A 43 -5.02 -5.05 33.90
CA ASN A 43 -3.75 -5.54 33.34
C ASN A 43 -3.47 -5.02 31.92
N LEU A 44 -4.26 -4.06 31.41
CA LEU A 44 -4.03 -3.43 30.11
C LEU A 44 -3.77 -1.94 30.30
N HIS A 45 -2.54 -1.51 30.02
CA HIS A 45 -2.15 -0.11 30.10
C HIS A 45 -1.93 0.45 28.69
N VAL A 46 -2.54 1.61 28.40
CA VAL A 46 -2.34 2.34 27.14
C VAL A 46 -1.84 3.73 27.46
N LEU A 47 -0.69 4.09 26.89
CA LEU A 47 -0.03 5.37 27.11
C LEU A 47 -0.07 6.18 25.81
N PRO A 48 -1.08 7.05 25.62
CA PRO A 48 -1.16 7.88 24.43
C PRO A 48 -0.06 8.96 24.45
N ASN A 49 0.26 9.49 23.27
CA ASN A 49 1.28 10.55 23.11
C ASN A 49 2.68 10.16 23.61
N CYS A 50 2.97 8.86 23.65
CA CYS A 50 4.28 8.34 23.99
C CYS A 50 4.93 7.69 22.76
N ASP A 51 6.09 8.20 22.36
CA ASP A 51 6.88 7.61 21.28
C ASP A 51 8.01 6.73 21.85
N VAL A 52 8.04 5.47 21.40
CA VAL A 52 9.11 4.53 21.73
C VAL A 52 10.37 4.93 20.95
N GLN A 53 11.43 5.28 21.68
CA GLN A 53 12.69 5.75 21.06
C GLN A 53 13.64 4.60 20.72
N ARG A 54 13.78 3.62 21.62
CA ARG A 54 14.67 2.47 21.43
C ARG A 54 14.31 1.28 22.31
N ILE A 55 14.71 0.10 21.85
CA ILE A 55 14.63 -1.17 22.58
C ILE A 55 15.98 -1.39 23.29
N LEU A 56 15.93 -1.80 24.55
CA LEU A 56 17.12 -2.16 25.32
C LEU A 56 17.43 -3.63 25.09
N LEU A 57 18.68 -3.88 24.70
CA LEU A 57 19.19 -5.21 24.41
C LEU A 57 20.32 -5.54 25.37
N GLU A 58 20.32 -6.76 25.89
CA GLU A 58 21.43 -7.36 26.61
C GLU A 58 22.10 -8.41 25.73
N ARG A 59 23.41 -8.53 25.83
CA ARG A 59 24.17 -9.55 25.10
C ARG A 59 24.00 -10.91 25.78
N THR A 60 23.77 -11.94 24.99
CA THR A 60 23.67 -13.34 25.43
C THR A 60 24.65 -14.20 24.60
N ASP A 61 24.84 -15.46 25.00
CA ASP A 61 25.70 -16.39 24.25
C ASP A 61 25.22 -16.59 22.81
N ASP A 62 23.90 -16.64 22.62
CA ASP A 62 23.24 -16.85 21.32
C ASP A 62 22.86 -15.55 20.57
N GLY A 63 23.32 -14.38 21.03
CA GLY A 63 23.05 -13.09 20.39
C GLY A 63 22.62 -11.99 21.35
N PHE A 64 21.39 -11.49 21.19
CA PHE A 64 20.83 -10.43 22.02
C PHE A 64 19.47 -10.80 22.59
N ARG A 65 19.17 -10.32 23.80
CA ARG A 65 17.85 -10.43 24.41
C ARG A 65 17.26 -9.06 24.62
N ALA A 66 16.04 -8.84 24.15
CA ALA A 66 15.29 -7.65 24.50
C ALA A 66 14.81 -7.73 25.95
N THR A 67 15.25 -6.79 26.79
CA THR A 67 14.96 -6.80 28.23
C THR A 67 14.05 -5.67 28.67
N ASN A 68 14.07 -4.54 27.98
CA ASN A 68 13.16 -3.44 28.25
C ASN A 68 13.04 -2.49 27.04
N VAL A 69 12.22 -1.47 27.17
CA VAL A 69 12.15 -0.33 26.26
C VAL A 69 12.60 0.92 27.05
N LYS A 70 13.39 1.82 26.44
CA LYS A 70 13.63 3.13 27.08
C LYS A 70 12.46 4.04 26.70
N GLY A 71 11.62 4.33 27.69
CA GLY A 71 10.26 4.85 27.52
C GLY A 71 9.24 3.77 27.92
N PRO A 72 8.02 4.10 28.34
CA PRO A 72 7.10 3.08 28.84
C PRO A 72 6.54 2.17 27.70
N LEU A 73 6.57 0.84 27.95
CA LEU A 73 6.27 -0.34 27.09
C LEU A 73 4.94 -0.27 26.29
N LEU A 74 4.65 -0.99 25.19
CA LEU A 74 5.29 -2.01 24.35
C LEU A 74 4.66 -1.86 22.95
N ALA A 75 5.41 -1.39 21.94
CA ALA A 75 5.04 -1.57 20.53
C ALA A 75 6.27 -1.30 19.67
N VAL A 76 6.65 -2.24 18.79
CA VAL A 76 7.43 -1.88 17.61
C VAL A 76 6.49 -1.05 16.73
N LYS A 77 6.43 0.24 17.03
CA LYS A 77 5.82 1.24 16.15
C LYS A 77 6.85 1.51 15.06
N TYR A 78 6.64 0.94 13.88
CA TYR A 78 7.11 1.63 12.68
C TYR A 78 6.37 2.97 12.66
N SER A 79 7.06 4.08 12.90
CA SER A 79 6.49 5.41 12.75
C SER A 79 6.30 5.66 11.26
N PRO A 80 5.07 5.77 10.74
CA PRO A 80 4.86 6.28 9.41
C PRO A 80 4.98 7.81 9.50
N THR A 81 6.16 8.34 9.85
CA THR A 81 6.48 9.77 9.73
C THR A 81 6.66 10.14 8.26
N ALA A 82 5.66 9.84 7.44
CA ALA A 82 5.27 10.54 6.23
C ALA A 82 3.90 9.99 5.80
N ALA A 83 2.85 10.55 6.42
CA ALA A 83 1.43 10.35 6.12
C ALA A 83 0.76 9.09 6.71
N SER A 84 0.67 9.04 8.05
CA SER A 84 -0.67 8.84 8.62
C SER A 84 -1.55 9.98 8.14
N MET A 85 -2.09 9.83 6.92
CA MET A 85 -3.23 10.64 6.56
C MET A 85 -4.34 10.14 7.46
N ILE A 86 -4.63 10.94 8.49
CA ILE A 86 -5.96 11.02 9.04
C ILE A 86 -6.84 11.28 7.83
N LEU A 87 -7.35 10.22 7.21
CA LEU A 87 -8.59 10.26 6.44
C LEU A 87 -9.58 10.77 7.47
N GLY A 88 -9.73 12.10 7.49
CA GLY A 88 -10.34 12.91 8.53
C GLY A 88 -11.48 12.17 9.23
N SER A 89 -11.62 12.43 10.51
CA SER A 89 -12.89 12.32 11.23
C SER A 89 -14.09 12.95 10.49
N SER A 90 -13.89 13.63 9.35
CA SER A 90 -14.91 14.06 8.38
C SER A 90 -15.37 13.01 7.35
N LEU A 91 -14.74 11.83 7.25
CA LEU A 91 -15.22 10.71 6.41
C LEU A 91 -16.29 9.84 7.08
N THR A 92 -16.79 10.28 8.23
CA THR A 92 -17.71 9.58 9.13
C THR A 92 -19.10 9.28 8.57
N LYS A 93 -19.42 9.63 7.31
CA LYS A 93 -20.74 9.30 6.75
C LYS A 93 -20.74 8.64 5.36
N ARG A 94 -19.67 8.70 4.56
CA ARG A 94 -19.61 8.04 3.24
C ARG A 94 -18.18 7.68 2.87
N SER A 95 -17.91 6.40 2.60
CA SER A 95 -16.67 6.00 1.90
C SER A 95 -16.62 6.72 0.56
N SER A 96 -15.49 7.36 0.26
CA SER A 96 -15.32 8.07 -1.02
C SER A 96 -15.01 7.12 -2.17
N VAL A 97 -14.61 5.88 -1.91
CA VAL A 97 -14.35 4.86 -2.93
C VAL A 97 -15.60 3.99 -3.09
N ALA A 98 -16.19 4.02 -4.28
CA ALA A 98 -17.43 3.30 -4.57
C ALA A 98 -17.16 1.87 -5.06
N SER A 99 -16.16 1.70 -5.92
CA SER A 99 -15.81 0.40 -6.51
C SER A 99 -14.33 0.30 -6.81
N TYR A 100 -13.86 -0.95 -6.88
CA TYR A 100 -12.56 -1.33 -7.41
C TYR A 100 -12.76 -2.18 -8.66
N ALA A 101 -11.84 -2.08 -9.61
CA ALA A 101 -11.66 -3.08 -10.64
C ALA A 101 -10.19 -3.45 -10.73
N TYR A 102 -9.86 -4.71 -10.45
CA TYR A 102 -8.50 -5.22 -10.58
C TYR A 102 -8.35 -5.83 -11.97
N LEU A 103 -7.45 -5.28 -12.78
CA LEU A 103 -7.27 -5.74 -14.15
C LEU A 103 -5.86 -6.32 -14.34
N PRO A 104 -5.72 -7.42 -15.11
CA PRO A 104 -4.43 -7.93 -15.54
C PRO A 104 -3.75 -6.95 -16.50
N MET A 105 -2.53 -7.26 -16.92
CA MET A 105 -1.90 -6.52 -18.02
C MET A 105 -2.78 -6.64 -19.27
N MET A 106 -3.12 -5.49 -19.86
CA MET A 106 -3.89 -5.44 -21.11
C MET A 106 -2.93 -5.56 -22.30
N GLU A 107 -3.15 -6.53 -23.19
CA GLU A 107 -2.29 -6.82 -24.35
C GLU A 107 -2.41 -5.80 -25.51
N THR A 108 -3.20 -4.73 -25.40
CA THR A 108 -3.45 -3.82 -26.53
C THR A 108 -3.36 -2.34 -26.14
N VAL A 109 -2.34 -1.67 -26.65
CA VAL A 109 -2.56 -0.36 -27.29
C VAL A 109 -2.46 -0.62 -28.78
N SER A 110 -3.59 -0.53 -29.47
CA SER A 110 -3.65 -0.47 -30.93
C SER A 110 -2.71 0.63 -31.42
N GLY A 111 -1.73 0.27 -32.25
CA GLY A 111 -0.85 1.21 -32.96
C GLY A 111 0.62 1.21 -32.50
N ASN A 112 1.50 0.75 -33.39
CA ASN A 112 2.92 1.09 -33.61
C ASN A 112 3.94 1.18 -32.44
N GLY A 113 3.62 0.77 -31.22
CA GLY A 113 4.57 0.73 -30.09
C GLY A 113 4.75 -0.67 -29.50
N LYS A 114 5.16 -1.64 -30.32
CA LYS A 114 5.45 -3.02 -29.86
C LYS A 114 6.85 -3.10 -29.27
N ILE A 115 7.02 -2.73 -28.01
CA ILE A 115 7.95 -3.49 -27.17
C ILE A 115 7.04 -4.45 -26.40
N SER A 116 7.20 -5.75 -26.65
CA SER A 116 6.43 -6.76 -25.93
C SER A 116 6.72 -6.64 -24.43
N LEU A 117 5.74 -6.97 -23.58
CA LEU A 117 5.99 -7.02 -22.15
C LEU A 117 7.16 -7.97 -21.86
N ASP A 118 7.28 -9.06 -22.64
CA ASP A 118 8.42 -9.97 -22.60
C ASP A 118 9.76 -9.27 -22.88
N GLU A 119 9.90 -8.47 -23.95
CA GLU A 119 11.13 -7.71 -24.20
C GLU A 119 11.53 -6.77 -23.04
N ILE A 120 10.56 -6.16 -22.36
CA ILE A 120 10.82 -5.30 -21.19
C ILE A 120 11.26 -6.13 -19.98
N LEU A 121 10.65 -7.30 -19.79
CA LEU A 121 10.97 -8.19 -18.69
C LEU A 121 12.32 -8.90 -18.92
N ASP A 122 12.64 -9.25 -20.17
CA ASP A 122 13.86 -9.93 -20.60
C ASP A 122 15.06 -8.96 -20.57
N GLY A 123 14.86 -7.68 -20.91
CA GLY A 123 15.87 -6.63 -20.76
C GLY A 123 16.11 -6.19 -19.31
N ASP A 124 15.33 -6.72 -18.37
CA ASP A 124 15.32 -6.38 -16.95
C ASP A 124 15.85 -7.53 -16.06
N GLU A 125 16.42 -8.56 -16.69
CA GLU A 125 17.09 -9.71 -16.05
C GLU A 125 18.08 -9.24 -14.96
N PRO A 126 18.00 -9.77 -13.73
CA PRO A 126 18.91 -9.37 -12.68
C PRO A 126 20.33 -9.79 -13.03
N ASN A 127 21.26 -8.83 -12.99
CA ASN A 127 22.68 -9.17 -12.87
C ASN A 127 22.84 -10.18 -11.73
N ASN A 128 23.64 -11.24 -11.93
CA ASN A 128 23.86 -12.32 -10.94
C ASN A 128 24.35 -11.83 -9.56
N SER A 129 24.66 -10.55 -9.40
CA SER A 129 25.04 -9.88 -8.15
C SER A 129 23.87 -9.31 -7.32
N ALA A 130 22.63 -9.36 -7.81
CA ALA A 130 21.48 -8.86 -7.06
C ALA A 130 21.19 -9.74 -5.83
N ALA A 131 20.91 -9.11 -4.68
CA ALA A 131 20.59 -9.83 -3.45
C ALA A 131 19.44 -10.85 -3.67
N PRO A 132 19.54 -12.09 -3.17
CA PRO A 132 18.54 -13.15 -3.37
C PRO A 132 17.05 -12.77 -3.20
N PRO A 133 16.63 -11.98 -2.19
CA PRO A 133 15.23 -11.56 -2.07
C PRO A 133 14.73 -10.73 -3.25
N ARG A 134 15.62 -9.97 -3.90
CA ARG A 134 15.24 -9.17 -5.08
C ARG A 134 14.97 -10.06 -6.28
N LYS A 135 15.71 -11.18 -6.43
CA LYS A 135 15.50 -12.12 -7.54
C LYS A 135 14.15 -12.81 -7.44
N ILE A 136 13.84 -13.42 -6.29
CA ILE A 136 12.54 -14.08 -6.06
C ILE A 136 11.39 -13.08 -6.19
N TYR A 137 11.56 -11.86 -5.68
CA TYR A 137 10.53 -10.83 -5.83
C TYR A 137 10.23 -10.53 -7.30
N ARG A 138 11.28 -10.33 -8.10
CA ARG A 138 11.18 -9.97 -9.50
C ARG A 138 10.57 -11.12 -10.32
N GLU A 139 10.98 -12.36 -10.07
CA GLU A 139 10.35 -13.54 -10.67
C GLU A 139 8.85 -13.61 -10.37
N LEU A 140 8.43 -13.35 -9.12
CA LEU A 140 7.01 -13.32 -8.76
C LEU A 140 6.25 -12.18 -9.43
N VAL A 141 6.83 -10.97 -9.49
CA VAL A 141 6.24 -9.82 -10.19
C VAL A 141 6.10 -10.15 -11.68
N ASN A 142 7.15 -10.64 -12.33
CA ASN A 142 7.14 -10.99 -13.74
C ASN A 142 6.10 -12.08 -14.04
N ASN A 143 6.05 -13.14 -13.23
CA ASN A 143 5.05 -14.19 -13.36
C ASN A 143 3.62 -13.67 -13.17
N ASN A 144 3.42 -12.71 -12.26
CA ASN A 144 2.11 -12.08 -12.09
C ASN A 144 1.74 -11.21 -13.29
N LEU A 145 2.70 -10.49 -13.88
CA LEU A 145 2.47 -9.64 -15.05
C LEU A 145 2.18 -10.43 -16.32
N LYS A 146 2.78 -11.62 -16.48
CA LYS A 146 2.51 -12.54 -17.60
C LYS A 146 1.18 -13.30 -17.47
N SER A 147 0.61 -13.35 -16.27
CA SER A 147 -0.65 -14.07 -16.02
C SER A 147 -1.87 -13.23 -16.39
N LYS A 148 -2.79 -13.81 -17.19
CA LYS A 148 -4.07 -13.18 -17.56
C LYS A 148 -5.07 -13.15 -16.40
N ASP A 149 -4.86 -13.97 -15.37
CA ASP A 149 -5.77 -14.10 -14.23
C ASP A 149 -5.33 -13.25 -13.03
N LYS A 150 -4.12 -12.67 -13.07
CA LYS A 150 -3.57 -11.88 -11.98
C LYS A 150 -3.57 -10.40 -12.31
N ALA A 151 -4.04 -9.60 -11.36
CA ALA A 151 -4.10 -8.17 -11.54
C ALA A 151 -2.73 -7.51 -11.46
N SER A 152 -2.46 -6.61 -12.40
CA SER A 152 -1.28 -5.74 -12.41
C SER A 152 -1.62 -4.30 -12.00
N SER A 153 -2.90 -3.95 -12.00
CA SER A 153 -3.37 -2.66 -11.47
C SER A 153 -4.80 -2.73 -10.94
N ALA A 154 -5.11 -1.82 -10.03
CA ALA A 154 -6.45 -1.55 -9.53
C ALA A 154 -6.95 -0.17 -9.98
N PHE A 155 -8.19 -0.13 -10.45
CA PHE A 155 -8.93 1.06 -10.84
C PHE A 155 -9.98 1.35 -9.78
N LEU A 156 -9.88 2.51 -9.15
CA LEU A 156 -10.82 2.93 -8.12
C LEU A 156 -11.74 4.00 -8.70
N ALA A 157 -13.04 3.75 -8.64
CA ALA A 157 -14.03 4.81 -8.86
C ALA A 157 -14.25 5.55 -7.55
N VAL A 158 -13.84 6.82 -7.50
CA VAL A 158 -13.90 7.65 -6.30
C VAL A 158 -14.91 8.77 -6.52
N ALA A 159 -15.89 8.89 -5.62
CA ALA A 159 -16.88 9.96 -5.61
C ALA A 159 -16.29 11.30 -5.11
N ALA A 160 -15.09 11.28 -4.50
CA ALA A 160 -14.37 12.47 -4.07
C ALA A 160 -13.55 13.10 -5.22
N GLN A 161 -13.70 14.41 -5.39
CA GLN A 161 -13.18 15.16 -6.54
C GLN A 161 -11.87 15.94 -6.22
N ASN A 162 -10.95 15.32 -5.46
CA ASN A 162 -9.73 16.00 -5.03
C ASN A 162 -8.76 16.27 -6.19
N VAL A 163 -8.09 17.41 -6.13
CA VAL A 163 -7.06 17.87 -7.06
C VAL A 163 -5.71 17.43 -6.52
N VAL A 164 -4.91 16.71 -7.31
CA VAL A 164 -3.48 16.64 -7.06
C VAL A 164 -2.87 17.73 -7.94
N PRO A 165 -2.27 18.80 -7.38
CA PRO A 165 -1.57 19.79 -8.19
C PRO A 165 -0.38 19.11 -8.88
N ILE A 166 -0.24 19.37 -10.18
CA ILE A 166 0.73 18.72 -11.07
C ILE A 166 2.13 19.35 -10.93
N ASP A 167 2.19 20.58 -10.40
CA ASP A 167 3.44 21.32 -10.23
C ASP A 167 4.09 21.01 -8.88
N ARG A 168 5.24 20.32 -8.91
CA ARG A 168 5.98 19.91 -7.72
C ARG A 168 6.84 20.99 -7.08
N GLY A 169 7.02 22.14 -7.75
CA GLY A 169 7.95 23.21 -7.31
C GLY A 169 7.57 23.91 -6.00
N LYS A 170 6.41 23.62 -5.41
CA LYS A 170 5.93 24.21 -4.14
C LYS A 170 5.68 23.20 -3.02
N PHE A 171 6.15 21.96 -3.14
CA PHE A 171 5.93 20.94 -2.10
C PHE A 171 7.07 20.92 -1.09
N SER A 172 6.80 21.44 0.11
CA SER A 172 7.65 21.20 1.27
C SER A 172 7.26 19.89 1.97
N CYS A 173 8.28 19.11 2.33
CA CYS A 173 8.18 17.90 3.13
C CYS A 173 7.55 18.24 4.50
N GLY A 174 6.23 18.10 4.65
CA GLY A 174 5.56 18.34 5.94
C GLY A 174 4.18 18.97 5.88
N LYS A 175 3.72 19.48 4.73
CA LYS A 175 2.31 19.88 4.54
C LYS A 175 1.67 18.93 3.53
N SER A 176 0.71 18.11 3.95
CA SER A 176 -0.10 17.32 3.01
C SER A 176 -0.87 18.30 2.11
N PRO A 177 -0.64 18.33 0.80
CA PRO A 177 -1.42 19.14 -0.12
C PRO A 177 -2.71 18.42 -0.53
N ILE A 178 -2.88 17.15 -0.11
CA ILE A 178 -4.06 16.35 -0.43
C ILE A 178 -5.07 16.57 0.70
N GLN A 179 -5.79 17.66 0.62
CA GLN A 179 -6.99 17.83 1.42
C GLN A 179 -8.06 16.95 0.78
N PHE A 180 -8.36 15.79 1.39
CA PHE A 180 -9.52 14.98 1.02
C PHE A 180 -10.80 15.69 1.48
N GLY A 181 -11.16 16.74 0.76
CA GLY A 181 -12.42 17.45 0.94
C GLY A 181 -13.50 16.80 0.07
N LEU A 182 -14.69 16.59 0.63
CA LEU A 182 -15.91 16.29 -0.14
C LEU A 182 -16.40 17.56 -0.85
N HIS A 183 -15.56 18.21 -1.65
CA HIS A 183 -16.01 19.31 -2.50
C HIS A 183 -16.58 18.71 -3.78
N ARG A 184 -17.91 18.58 -3.86
CA ARG A 184 -18.58 18.42 -5.15
C ARG A 184 -18.39 19.73 -5.91
N LYS A 185 -17.45 19.78 -6.86
CA LYS A 185 -17.54 20.73 -7.96
C LYS A 185 -18.62 20.23 -8.92
N GLU A 186 -19.52 21.12 -9.28
CA GLU A 186 -20.50 20.86 -10.33
C GLU A 186 -19.77 20.42 -11.61
N GLY A 187 -20.25 19.34 -12.23
CA GLY A 187 -19.77 18.85 -13.53
C GLY A 187 -18.71 17.74 -13.52
N ILE A 188 -18.09 17.36 -12.39
CA ILE A 188 -17.23 16.15 -12.33
C ILE A 188 -18.07 14.94 -11.92
N LEU A 189 -18.25 13.99 -12.85
CA LEU A 189 -19.15 12.85 -12.65
C LEU A 189 -18.44 11.66 -11.98
N ILE A 190 -17.24 11.29 -12.43
CA ILE A 190 -16.44 10.19 -11.87
C ILE A 190 -14.93 10.51 -11.94
N LYS A 191 -14.18 10.05 -10.93
CA LYS A 191 -12.71 10.02 -10.93
C LYS A 191 -12.23 8.58 -10.87
N PHE A 192 -11.34 8.22 -11.81
CA PHE A 192 -10.56 6.97 -11.73
C PHE A 192 -9.21 7.25 -11.07
N VAL A 193 -8.88 6.46 -10.04
CA VAL A 193 -7.53 6.40 -9.46
C VAL A 193 -6.92 5.07 -9.85
N LEU A 194 -5.70 5.12 -10.40
CA LEU A 194 -4.95 3.94 -10.81
C LEU A 194 -3.91 3.59 -9.76
N VAL A 195 -3.79 2.30 -9.46
CA VAL A 195 -2.91 1.79 -8.40
C VAL A 195 -2.19 0.57 -8.92
N GLN A 196 -0.88 0.67 -9.08
CA GLN A 196 -0.08 -0.48 -9.48
C GLN A 196 -0.13 -1.57 -8.40
N CYS A 197 -0.33 -2.81 -8.84
CA CYS A 197 -0.19 -4.00 -8.01
C CYS A 197 1.24 -4.51 -8.10
N SER A 198 1.82 -4.91 -6.97
CA SER A 198 3.20 -5.46 -6.88
C SER A 198 4.28 -4.51 -7.47
N PRO A 199 4.49 -3.31 -6.89
CA PRO A 199 5.45 -2.33 -7.42
C PRO A 199 6.90 -2.84 -7.36
N SER A 200 7.62 -2.78 -8.47
CA SER A 200 8.97 -3.37 -8.60
C SER A 200 10.03 -2.63 -7.77
N HIS A 201 9.77 -1.38 -7.41
CA HIS A 201 10.67 -0.59 -6.58
C HIS A 201 10.78 -1.07 -5.13
N SER A 202 11.96 -0.95 -4.52
CA SER A 202 12.20 -1.26 -3.10
C SER A 202 12.39 0.02 -2.28
N PRO A 203 11.41 0.44 -1.46
CA PRO A 203 11.57 1.63 -0.63
C PRO A 203 12.62 1.41 0.46
N THR A 204 13.24 2.50 0.93
CA THR A 204 14.19 2.48 2.05
C THR A 204 13.83 3.54 3.08
N VAL A 205 14.07 3.21 4.34
CA VAL A 205 13.85 4.11 5.48
C VAL A 205 14.96 3.85 6.49
N HIS A 206 15.72 4.89 6.83
CA HIS A 206 16.86 4.77 7.72
C HIS A 206 16.95 6.00 8.64
N ILE A 207 17.31 5.76 9.90
CA ILE A 207 17.67 6.84 10.82
C ILE A 207 18.95 7.53 10.31
N LEU A 208 19.05 8.83 10.55
CA LEU A 208 20.24 9.62 10.22
C LEU A 208 21.10 9.93 11.45
N SER A 209 20.53 9.75 12.64
CA SER A 209 21.11 10.12 13.93
C SER A 209 20.54 9.22 15.02
N PRO A 210 21.27 8.99 16.12
CA PRO A 210 20.71 8.37 17.33
C PRO A 210 19.71 9.27 18.08
N ASP A 211 19.65 10.58 17.78
CA ASP A 211 18.63 11.47 18.34
C ASP A 211 17.25 11.15 17.72
N PRO A 212 16.26 10.70 18.52
CA PRO A 212 14.94 10.32 18.01
C PRO A 212 14.13 11.49 17.43
N ASN A 213 14.53 12.74 17.70
CA ASN A 213 13.87 13.92 17.14
C ASN A 213 14.35 14.24 15.72
N THR A 214 15.47 13.64 15.29
CA THR A 214 15.96 13.79 13.93
C THR A 214 15.08 13.00 12.96
N LYS A 215 14.51 13.68 11.95
CA LYS A 215 13.69 13.02 10.93
C LYS A 215 14.52 11.96 10.18
N PRO A 216 13.96 10.77 9.94
CA PRO A 216 14.66 9.74 9.17
C PRO A 216 14.78 10.12 7.70
N SER A 217 15.75 9.51 7.02
CA SER A 217 15.76 9.49 5.55
C SER A 217 14.69 8.51 5.07
N ILE A 218 13.78 8.99 4.24
CA ILE A 218 12.70 8.20 3.65
C ILE A 218 12.82 8.34 2.13
N ASP A 219 13.13 7.23 1.46
CA ASP A 219 13.15 7.16 0.02
C ASP A 219 12.14 6.09 -0.45
N PRO A 220 10.94 6.50 -0.89
CA PRO A 220 9.94 5.58 -1.41
C PRO A 220 10.36 4.84 -2.68
N LYS A 221 11.36 5.35 -3.41
CA LYS A 221 11.78 4.88 -4.75
C LYS A 221 10.63 4.74 -5.75
N SER A 222 9.54 5.47 -5.55
CA SER A 222 8.35 5.40 -6.40
C SER A 222 8.71 5.76 -7.84
N LEU A 223 8.33 4.90 -8.79
CA LEU A 223 8.61 5.06 -10.22
C LEU A 223 10.09 5.04 -10.60
N SER A 224 10.99 4.60 -9.69
CA SER A 224 12.42 4.45 -9.98
C SER A 224 12.70 3.30 -10.95
N HIS A 225 11.83 2.29 -10.96
CA HIS A 225 11.94 1.15 -11.85
C HIS A 225 11.20 1.43 -13.17
N PRO A 226 11.83 1.24 -14.35
CA PRO A 226 11.19 1.50 -15.64
C PRO A 226 9.87 0.75 -15.84
N LEU A 227 9.82 -0.50 -15.37
CA LEU A 227 8.63 -1.35 -15.42
C LEU A 227 7.41 -0.74 -14.70
N ASP A 228 7.62 -0.04 -13.58
CA ASP A 228 6.52 0.58 -12.82
C ASP A 228 5.84 1.70 -13.64
N LEU A 229 6.66 2.51 -14.31
CA LEU A 229 6.16 3.55 -15.21
C LEU A 229 5.45 2.96 -16.43
N GLU A 230 6.01 1.89 -17.01
CA GLU A 230 5.43 1.20 -18.17
C GLU A 230 4.03 0.64 -17.85
N ILE A 231 3.91 -0.11 -16.75
CA ILE A 231 2.64 -0.73 -16.32
C ILE A 231 1.57 0.36 -16.11
N LEU A 232 1.90 1.39 -15.34
CA LEU A 232 0.98 2.49 -15.08
C LEU A 232 0.59 3.22 -16.37
N ALA A 233 1.53 3.44 -17.28
CA ALA A 233 1.31 4.14 -18.55
C ALA A 233 0.35 3.37 -19.46
N ARG A 234 0.46 2.04 -19.53
CA ARG A 234 -0.45 1.19 -20.31
C ARG A 234 -1.86 1.23 -19.73
N HIS A 235 -1.98 1.07 -18.41
CA HIS A 235 -3.28 1.08 -17.74
C HIS A 235 -3.98 2.44 -17.80
N VAL A 236 -3.26 3.55 -17.62
CA VAL A 236 -3.87 4.89 -17.70
C VAL A 236 -4.31 5.20 -19.14
N SER A 237 -3.59 4.68 -20.13
CA SER A 237 -3.94 4.78 -21.55
C SER A 237 -5.18 3.95 -21.92
N TYR A 238 -5.55 2.95 -21.11
CA TYR A 238 -6.75 2.13 -21.29
C TYR A 238 -8.04 2.76 -20.70
N LEU A 239 -7.92 3.78 -19.85
CA LEU A 239 -9.08 4.49 -19.27
C LEU A 239 -10.13 5.00 -20.29
N PRO A 240 -9.79 5.52 -21.49
CA PRO A 240 -10.79 5.85 -22.50
C PRO A 240 -11.69 4.66 -22.87
N ASN A 241 -11.12 3.46 -23.02
CA ASN A 241 -11.89 2.27 -23.39
C ASN A 241 -12.89 1.88 -22.31
N ILE A 242 -12.52 2.04 -21.03
CA ILE A 242 -13.46 1.83 -19.90
C ILE A 242 -14.59 2.86 -19.95
N ALA A 243 -14.28 4.12 -20.26
CA ALA A 243 -15.28 5.18 -20.33
C ALA A 243 -16.25 5.03 -21.52
N GLU A 244 -15.78 4.46 -22.65
CA GLU A 244 -16.58 4.18 -23.85
C GLU A 244 -17.36 2.87 -23.78
N ALA A 245 -17.09 2.01 -22.80
CA ALA A 245 -17.84 0.76 -22.60
C ALA A 245 -19.21 1.03 -21.96
N GLU A 246 -20.21 0.22 -22.28
CA GLU A 246 -21.50 0.26 -21.59
C GLU A 246 -21.40 -0.44 -20.20
N PRO A 247 -22.12 0.05 -19.17
CA PRO A 247 -23.04 1.19 -19.17
C PRO A 247 -22.37 2.56 -18.93
N PHE A 248 -21.03 2.64 -18.81
CA PHE A 248 -20.34 3.90 -18.52
C PHE A 248 -20.63 4.98 -19.57
N LYS A 249 -20.59 4.62 -20.85
CA LYS A 249 -20.85 5.53 -21.96
C LYS A 249 -22.24 6.15 -21.89
N SER A 250 -23.30 5.34 -21.79
CA SER A 250 -24.66 5.86 -21.75
C SER A 250 -25.05 6.49 -20.41
N SER A 251 -24.55 5.96 -19.28
CA SER A 251 -25.05 6.33 -17.94
C SER A 251 -24.23 7.40 -17.24
N ILE A 252 -22.95 7.55 -17.59
CA ILE A 252 -22.00 8.40 -16.86
C ILE A 252 -21.38 9.46 -17.78
N MET A 253 -21.10 9.13 -19.04
CA MET A 253 -20.51 10.08 -19.98
C MET A 253 -21.61 10.99 -20.55
N ARG A 254 -21.62 12.27 -20.15
CA ARG A 254 -22.53 13.26 -20.74
C ARG A 254 -22.02 13.71 -22.11
N SER A 255 -22.95 13.98 -23.02
CA SER A 255 -22.65 14.70 -24.26
C SER A 255 -21.96 16.04 -23.94
N GLY A 256 -20.80 16.31 -24.54
CA GLY A 256 -19.96 17.47 -24.23
C GLY A 256 -19.09 17.36 -22.97
N GLY A 257 -19.00 16.19 -22.33
CA GLY A 257 -18.10 15.94 -21.21
C GLY A 257 -16.63 16.10 -21.60
N ARG A 258 -15.84 16.74 -20.72
CA ARG A 258 -14.39 16.93 -20.91
C ARG A 258 -13.59 16.26 -19.79
N ARG A 259 -12.40 15.75 -20.11
CA ARG A 259 -11.43 15.39 -19.06
C ARG A 259 -11.04 16.66 -18.30
N ARG A 260 -10.93 16.52 -16.98
CA ARG A 260 -10.55 17.64 -16.10
C ARG A 260 -9.21 18.24 -16.49
N ASP A 261 -8.23 17.37 -16.80
CA ASP A 261 -6.93 17.78 -17.27
C ASP A 261 -6.75 17.41 -18.74
N PRO A 262 -6.60 18.38 -19.65
CA PRO A 262 -6.31 18.12 -21.06
C PRO A 262 -5.04 17.29 -21.27
N LYS A 263 -4.03 17.40 -20.39
CA LYS A 263 -2.78 16.61 -20.47
C LYS A 263 -2.98 15.12 -20.19
N SER A 264 -4.14 14.74 -19.65
CA SER A 264 -4.51 13.33 -19.46
C SER A 264 -4.99 12.66 -20.75
N LEU A 265 -5.03 13.38 -21.89
CA LEU A 265 -5.28 12.82 -23.22
C LEU A 265 -3.94 12.51 -23.88
N PHE A 266 -3.51 11.25 -23.77
CA PHE A 266 -2.20 10.82 -24.25
C PHE A 266 -2.27 10.48 -25.74
N LYS A 267 -1.33 11.01 -26.53
CA LYS A 267 -1.17 10.65 -27.95
C LYS A 267 -0.34 9.37 -28.13
N ASN A 268 0.52 9.07 -27.17
CA ASN A 268 1.39 7.92 -27.13
C ASN A 268 1.77 7.58 -25.68
N LEU A 269 2.48 6.46 -25.50
CA LEU A 269 2.85 5.96 -24.18
C LEU A 269 3.83 6.89 -23.43
N ASP A 270 4.71 7.59 -24.14
CA ASP A 270 5.66 8.52 -23.51
C ASP A 270 4.95 9.75 -22.92
N ASN A 271 3.91 10.25 -23.57
CA ASN A 271 3.03 11.27 -23.00
C ASN A 271 2.37 10.77 -21.71
N ALA A 272 1.91 9.51 -21.67
CA ALA A 272 1.34 8.90 -20.48
C ALA A 272 2.38 8.75 -19.35
N LYS A 273 3.59 8.29 -19.65
CA LYS A 273 4.71 8.17 -18.68
C LYS A 273 5.05 9.53 -18.06
N ASN A 274 5.16 10.58 -18.87
CA ASN A 274 5.45 11.94 -18.39
C ASN A 274 4.33 12.48 -17.49
N TYR A 275 3.07 12.20 -17.84
CA TYR A 275 1.94 12.55 -16.99
C TYR A 275 2.04 11.86 -15.63
N ILE A 276 2.25 10.54 -15.59
CA ILE A 276 2.34 9.74 -14.35
C ILE A 276 3.45 10.24 -13.42
N ARG A 277 4.62 10.62 -13.97
CA ARG A 277 5.73 11.18 -13.18
C ARG A 277 5.33 12.42 -12.38
N THR A 278 4.39 13.21 -12.90
CA THR A 278 3.95 14.46 -12.28
C THR A 278 2.67 14.30 -11.45
N SER A 279 1.80 13.35 -11.80
CA SER A 279 0.49 13.16 -11.17
C SER A 279 0.42 12.05 -10.12
N GLY A 280 1.44 11.20 -10.01
CA GLY A 280 1.47 10.06 -9.10
C GLY A 280 1.48 10.46 -7.62
N VAL A 281 0.70 9.75 -6.80
CA VAL A 281 0.64 9.88 -5.34
C VAL A 281 0.72 8.51 -4.67
N SER A 282 1.11 8.49 -3.39
CA SER A 282 1.12 7.25 -2.60
C SER A 282 -0.30 6.78 -2.28
N MET A 283 -0.50 5.47 -2.30
CA MET A 283 -1.70 4.77 -1.82
C MET A 283 -1.67 4.47 -0.32
N TRP A 284 -0.64 4.94 0.40
CA TRP A 284 -0.43 4.74 1.84
C TRP A 284 -0.33 3.27 2.29
N HIS A 285 -0.08 2.35 1.35
CA HIS A 285 0.25 0.95 1.63
C HIS A 285 1.76 0.77 1.84
N ARG A 286 2.31 1.30 2.93
CA ARG A 286 3.73 1.12 3.25
C ARG A 286 3.93 -0.25 3.90
N THR A 287 4.77 -1.09 3.30
CA THR A 287 5.05 -2.47 3.73
C THR A 287 6.53 -2.81 3.55
N SER A 288 6.92 -4.01 3.98
CA SER A 288 8.16 -4.70 3.54
C SER A 288 9.49 -4.18 4.11
N THR A 289 9.48 -3.22 5.03
CA THR A 289 10.71 -2.66 5.64
C THR A 289 11.37 -3.61 6.65
N CYS A 290 10.64 -4.58 7.19
CA CYS A 290 11.13 -5.60 8.12
C CYS A 290 10.69 -7.01 7.68
N SER A 291 10.96 -7.33 6.42
CA SER A 291 10.43 -8.52 5.72
C SER A 291 10.60 -9.83 6.49
N MET A 292 9.52 -10.59 6.60
CA MET A 292 9.49 -11.96 7.14
C MET A 292 9.98 -12.93 6.07
N LEU A 293 11.27 -13.27 6.13
CA LEU A 293 11.98 -14.16 5.20
C LEU A 293 13.14 -14.86 5.93
N PRO A 294 13.71 -15.94 5.37
CA PRO A 294 15.00 -16.46 5.81
C PRO A 294 16.09 -15.37 5.82
N ARG A 295 17.01 -15.44 6.79
CA ARG A 295 18.05 -14.41 7.00
C ARG A 295 19.01 -14.30 5.82
N ASP A 296 19.40 -15.42 5.23
CA ASP A 296 20.21 -15.53 4.02
C ASP A 296 19.51 -14.93 2.78
N LYS A 297 18.18 -14.85 2.83
CA LYS A 297 17.34 -14.15 1.85
C LYS A 297 16.97 -12.72 2.28
N GLY A 298 17.78 -12.09 3.14
CA GLY A 298 17.59 -10.70 3.55
C GLY A 298 16.35 -10.44 4.42
N GLY A 299 15.81 -11.47 5.08
CA GLY A 299 14.76 -11.30 6.08
C GLY A 299 15.25 -10.62 7.35
N VAL A 300 14.32 -9.91 8.01
CA VAL A 300 14.54 -9.26 9.31
C VAL A 300 13.95 -10.10 10.44
N ILE A 301 12.84 -10.80 10.17
CA ILE A 301 12.18 -11.68 11.13
C ILE A 301 11.93 -13.07 10.55
N ASN A 302 11.78 -14.06 11.43
CA ASN A 302 11.38 -15.42 11.07
C ASN A 302 9.84 -15.61 11.06
N GLU A 303 9.37 -16.82 10.74
CA GLU A 303 7.95 -17.21 10.71
C GLU A 303 7.23 -17.16 12.07
N ARG A 304 8.01 -17.10 13.16
CA ARG A 304 7.54 -16.86 14.54
C ARG A 304 7.49 -15.37 14.90
N LEU A 305 7.68 -14.49 13.92
CA LEU A 305 7.74 -13.04 14.01
C LEU A 305 8.92 -12.50 14.82
N LEU A 306 9.89 -13.35 15.18
CA LEU A 306 11.06 -12.98 15.98
C LEU A 306 12.12 -12.32 15.10
N VAL A 307 12.71 -11.23 15.59
CA VAL A 307 13.83 -10.57 14.91
C VAL A 307 15.05 -11.48 14.93
N HIS A 308 15.64 -11.72 13.76
CA HIS A 308 16.80 -12.60 13.61
C HIS A 308 17.97 -12.16 14.50
N GLY A 309 18.57 -13.11 15.22
CA GLY A 309 19.68 -12.84 16.14
C GLY A 309 19.26 -12.20 17.47
N THR A 310 17.95 -12.16 17.75
CA THR A 310 17.42 -11.69 19.03
C THR A 310 16.46 -12.70 19.65
N SER A 311 16.32 -12.62 20.97
CA SER A 311 15.26 -13.26 21.74
C SER A 311 14.34 -12.20 22.34
N ASN A 312 13.08 -12.58 22.57
CA ASN A 312 12.06 -11.73 23.19
C ASN A 312 11.70 -10.45 22.41
N LEU A 313 11.98 -10.40 21.11
CA LEU A 313 11.64 -9.26 20.25
C LEU A 313 10.90 -9.73 18.99
N ARG A 314 9.68 -9.21 18.80
CA ARG A 314 8.86 -9.47 17.62
C ARG A 314 8.46 -8.17 16.92
N ILE A 315 8.22 -8.25 15.61
CA ILE A 315 7.64 -7.18 14.81
C ILE A 315 6.27 -7.63 14.31
N VAL A 316 5.23 -6.82 14.55
CA VAL A 316 3.83 -7.17 14.27
C VAL A 316 3.10 -5.99 13.64
N ASP A 317 3.39 -5.73 12.37
CA ASP A 317 2.69 -4.73 11.56
C ASP A 317 2.86 -5.02 10.06
N ALA A 318 2.52 -4.06 9.20
CA ALA A 318 2.63 -4.20 7.76
C ALA A 318 4.08 -4.30 7.23
N SER A 319 5.09 -3.91 8.03
CA SER A 319 6.50 -3.95 7.64
C SER A 319 6.99 -5.37 7.37
N ILE A 320 6.35 -6.37 7.98
CA ILE A 320 6.76 -7.76 7.87
C ILE A 320 6.39 -8.40 6.54
N MET A 321 5.43 -7.82 5.83
CA MET A 321 4.92 -8.39 4.57
C MET A 321 6.04 -8.31 3.52
N PRO A 322 6.65 -9.43 3.10
CA PRO A 322 7.79 -9.36 2.17
C PRO A 322 7.38 -8.83 0.81
N LEU A 323 6.11 -9.06 0.44
CA LEU A 323 5.50 -8.62 -0.81
C LEU A 323 4.25 -7.82 -0.52
N MET A 324 4.08 -6.71 -1.25
CA MET A 324 2.86 -5.93 -1.11
C MET A 324 1.64 -6.74 -1.57
N PRO A 325 0.61 -6.92 -0.73
CA PRO A 325 -0.72 -7.35 -1.16
C PRO A 325 -1.26 -6.68 -2.42
N ILE A 326 -1.91 -7.47 -3.27
CA ILE A 326 -2.86 -7.01 -4.29
C ILE A 326 -4.23 -6.77 -3.61
N SER A 327 -4.28 -5.86 -2.64
CA SER A 327 -5.51 -5.45 -1.94
C SER A 327 -5.25 -4.22 -1.05
N ASN A 328 -6.31 -3.64 -0.51
CA ASN A 328 -6.17 -2.81 0.69
C ASN A 328 -5.57 -3.65 1.83
N ILE A 329 -4.61 -3.08 2.57
CA ILE A 329 -3.78 -3.86 3.49
C ILE A 329 -4.37 -4.02 4.88
N GLN A 330 -5.43 -3.27 5.21
CA GLN A 330 -6.02 -3.24 6.55
C GLN A 330 -6.41 -4.65 7.04
N SER A 331 -7.10 -5.44 6.22
CA SER A 331 -7.49 -6.81 6.58
C SER A 331 -6.29 -7.72 6.83
N ARG A 332 -5.21 -7.55 6.04
CA ARG A 332 -3.97 -8.31 6.24
C ARG A 332 -3.23 -7.91 7.50
N VAL A 333 -3.26 -6.63 7.88
CA VAL A 333 -2.69 -6.16 9.15
C VAL A 333 -3.42 -6.80 10.33
N TYR A 334 -4.77 -6.88 10.28
CA TYR A 334 -5.52 -7.61 11.32
C TYR A 334 -5.17 -9.10 11.34
N ALA A 335 -5.10 -9.77 10.18
CA ALA A 335 -4.72 -11.19 10.13
C ALA A 335 -3.32 -11.45 10.72
N VAL A 336 -2.36 -10.56 10.44
CA VAL A 336 -1.02 -10.61 11.06
C VAL A 336 -1.10 -10.42 12.57
N ALA A 337 -1.87 -9.45 13.06
CA ALA A 337 -2.02 -9.18 14.48
C ALA A 337 -2.69 -10.34 15.24
N GLU A 338 -3.75 -10.93 14.69
CA GLU A 338 -4.42 -12.10 15.26
C GLU A 338 -3.48 -13.31 15.33
N ARG A 339 -2.75 -13.58 14.23
CA ARG A 339 -1.77 -14.65 14.20
C ARG A 339 -0.64 -14.43 15.21
N ALA A 340 -0.19 -13.19 15.37
CA ALA A 340 0.80 -12.84 16.38
C ALA A 340 0.27 -13.08 17.80
N ALA A 341 -0.98 -12.72 18.08
CA ALA A 341 -1.61 -12.97 19.37
C ALA A 341 -1.68 -14.47 19.70
N GLU A 342 -2.01 -15.33 18.72
CA GLU A 342 -1.95 -16.79 18.88
C GLU A 342 -0.53 -17.28 19.21
N ILE A 343 0.47 -16.85 18.44
CA ILE A 343 1.88 -17.21 18.65
C ILE A 343 2.35 -16.80 20.05
N ILE A 344 2.03 -15.57 20.46
CA ILE A 344 2.41 -15.02 21.77
C ILE A 344 1.72 -15.78 22.90
N LYS A 345 0.42 -16.09 22.78
CA LYS A 345 -0.30 -16.88 23.78
C LYS A 345 0.31 -18.27 23.93
N ALA A 346 0.58 -18.95 22.82
CA ALA A 346 1.18 -20.28 22.84
C ALA A 346 2.56 -20.28 23.52
N ASP A 347 3.42 -19.30 23.21
CA ASP A 347 4.75 -19.19 23.82
C ASP A 347 4.72 -18.84 25.31
N ASN A 348 3.60 -18.34 25.83
CA ASN A 348 3.40 -18.04 27.25
C ASN A 348 2.49 -19.06 27.95
N GLY A 349 2.13 -20.17 27.31
CA GLY A 349 1.26 -21.19 27.90
C GLY A 349 -0.18 -20.70 28.14
N LEU A 350 -0.64 -19.69 27.41
CA LEU A 350 -1.98 -19.08 27.54
C LEU A 350 -2.98 -19.63 26.49
N ASN A 351 -2.80 -20.87 26.05
CA ASN A 351 -3.75 -21.54 25.17
C ASN A 351 -4.94 -22.00 26.01
N ASN A 352 -6.07 -21.29 25.89
CA ASN A 352 -7.38 -21.77 26.35
C ASN A 352 -7.96 -22.79 25.38
#